data_AF-A0A927DIT9-F1
#
_entry.id   AF-A0A927DIT9-F1
#
_cell.length_a   1.000
_cell.length_b   1.000
_cell.length_c   1.000
_cell.angle_alpha   90.00
_cell.angle_beta   90.00
_cell.angle_gamma   90.00
#
_symmetry.space_group_name_H-M   'P 1'
#
loop_
_entity.id
_entity.type
_entity.pdbx_description
1 polymer ?
#
loop_
_entity_poly.entity_id
_entity_poly.type
_entity_poly.pdbx_seq_one_letter_code
_entity_poly.pdbx_strand_id
1 'polypeptide(L)' 'MSERMLSAIQTVEKGGRPVFPLMPFSAFPEYMALLRKATGKEKKQKH' A
#
# COMPACT_ATOMS: atom_id res chain seq x y z
N MET A 1 -0.21 -10.85 8.18
CA MET A 1 0.19 -10.05 7.00
C MET A 1 0.54 -11.04 5.88
N SER A 2 0.06 -10.86 4.65
CA SER A 2 0.26 -11.85 3.56
C SER A 2 1.71 -11.84 3.06
N GLU A 3 2.30 -13.02 2.77
CA GLU A 3 3.66 -13.17 2.22
C GLU A 3 3.89 -12.35 0.94
N ARG A 4 2.86 -12.24 0.09
CA ARG A 4 2.92 -11.42 -1.13
C ARG A 4 3.12 -9.94 -0.82
N MET A 5 2.54 -9.43 0.27
CA MET A 5 2.76 -8.04 0.69
C MET A 5 4.17 -7.82 1.22
N LEU A 6 4.72 -8.77 1.99
CA LEU A 6 6.08 -8.66 2.52
C LEU A 6 7.12 -8.67 1.39
N SER A 7 6.92 -9.51 0.38
CA SER A 7 7.77 -9.54 -0.81
C SER A 7 7.72 -8.21 -1.59
N ALA A 8 6.53 -7.65 -1.80
CA ALA A 8 6.38 -6.36 -2.47
C ALA A 8 7.08 -5.22 -1.72
N ILE A 9 7.02 -5.21 -0.38
CA ILE A 9 7.70 -4.22 0.46
C ILE A 9 9.23 -4.33 0.28
N GLN A 10 9.79 -5.54 0.36
CA GLN A 10 11.23 -5.75 0.16
C GLN A 10 11.71 -5.38 -1.25
N THR A 11 10.87 -5.58 -2.27
CA THR A 11 11.17 -5.12 -3.63
C THR A 11 11.25 -3.60 -3.71
N VAL A 12 10.34 -2.88 -3.04
CA VAL A 12 10.36 -1.40 -2.96
C VAL A 12 11.59 -0.88 -2.21
N GLU A 13 11.93 -1.49 -1.07
CA GLU A 13 13.11 -1.12 -0.27
C GLU A 13 14.42 -1.25 -1.06
N LYS A 14 14.48 -2.20 -2.01
CA LYS A 14 15.63 -2.41 -2.91
C LYS A 14 15.61 -1.53 -4.17
N GLY A 15 14.68 -0.57 -4.26
CA GLY A 15 14.53 0.32 -5.41
C GLY A 15 13.80 -0.32 -6.61
N GLY A 16 13.26 -1.53 -6.43
CA GLY A 16 12.42 -2.18 -7.42
C GLY A 16 11.04 -1.53 -7.49
N ARG A 17 10.43 -1.53 -8.68
CA ARG A 17 9.05 -1.06 -8.83
C ARG A 17 8.12 -2.09 -8.16
N PRO A 18 7.26 -1.70 -7.20
CA PRO A 18 6.30 -2.62 -6.63
C PRO A 18 5.42 -3.14 -7.75
N VAL A 19 5.50 -4.44 -8.01
CA VAL A 19 4.52 -5.13 -8.85
C VAL A 19 3.28 -5.29 -7.98
N PHE A 20 2.45 -4.25 -7.94
CA PHE A 20 1.09 -4.43 -7.44
C PHE A 20 0.47 -5.57 -8.25
N PRO A 21 -0.31 -6.47 -7.61
CA PRO A 21 -1.09 -7.45 -8.36
C PRO A 21 -1.80 -6.69 -9.47
N LEU A 22 -1.70 -7.15 -10.73
CA LEU A 22 -2.30 -6.49 -11.90
C LEU A 22 -3.74 -6.10 -11.55
N MET A 23 -3.90 -4.85 -11.15
CA MET A 23 -5.15 -4.33 -10.65
C MET A 23 -5.75 -3.57 -11.83
N PRO A 24 -6.99 -3.88 -12.23
CA PRO A 24 -7.63 -3.09 -13.25
C PRO A 24 -7.69 -1.63 -12.78
N PHE A 25 -7.42 -0.67 -13.67
CA PHE A 25 -7.41 0.75 -13.33
C PHE A 25 -8.75 1.21 -12.73
N SER A 26 -9.85 0.53 -13.06
CA SER A 26 -11.17 0.74 -12.46
C SER A 26 -11.21 0.51 -10.94
N ALA A 27 -10.37 -0.38 -10.40
CA ALA A 27 -10.30 -0.68 -8.97
C ALA A 27 -9.28 0.21 -8.22
N PHE A 28 -8.55 1.07 -8.94
CA PHE A 28 -7.52 1.93 -8.35
C PHE A 28 -8.07 2.93 -7.31
N PRO A 29 -9.23 3.59 -7.53
CA PRO A 29 -9.80 4.50 -6.53
C PRO A 29 -10.15 3.80 -5.22
N GLU A 30 -10.71 2.60 -5.29
CA GLU A 30 -11.09 1.79 -4.13
C GLU A 30 -9.85 1.35 -3.34
N TYR A 31 -8.82 0.88 -4.04
CA TYR A 31 -7.54 0.53 -3.44
C TYR A 31 -6.90 1.74 -2.71
N MET A 32 -6.91 2.91 -3.33
CA MET A 32 -6.37 4.14 -2.72
C MET A 32 -7.19 4.58 -1.50
N ALA A 33 -8.51 4.36 -1.50
CA ALA A 33 -9.36 4.61 -0.33
C ALA A 33 -9.03 3.68 0.84
N LEU A 34 -8.83 2.38 0.56
CA LEU A 34 -8.40 1.40 1.55
C LEU A 34 -7.02 1.71 2.10
N LEU A 35 -6.08 2.10 1.24
CA LEU A 35 -4.75 2.55 1.66
C LEU A 35 -4.83 3.75 2.59
N ARG A 36 -5.57 4.81 2.22
CA ARG A 36 -5.75 6.00 3.07
C ARG A 36 -6.39 5.65 4.42
N LYS A 37 -7.32 4.69 4.45
CA LYS A 37 -7.93 4.21 5.70
C LYS A 37 -6.94 3.43 6.56
N ALA A 38 -6.08 2.63 5.93
CA ALA A 38 -5.06 1.83 6.60
C ALA A 38 -3.88 2.68 7.12
N THR A 39 -3.46 3.70 6.35
CA THR A 39 -2.33 4.59 6.67
C THR A 39 -2.76 5.87 7.39
N GLY A 40 -4.06 6.19 7.40
CA GLY A 40 -4.64 7.38 8.04
C GLY A 40 -4.57 7.40 9.58
N LYS A 41 -3.86 6.46 10.20
CA LYS A 41 -3.50 6.53 11.62
C LYS A 41 -2.05 6.99 11.75
N GLU A 42 -1.79 8.31 11.62
CA GLU A 42 -0.73 9.06 12.36
C GLU A 42 -0.93 10.58 12.21
N LYS A 43 -2.15 11.08 12.48
CA LYS A 43 -2.33 12.45 13.01
C LYS A 43 -3.20 12.39 14.25
N LYS A 44 -2.87 11.48 15.18
CA LYS A 44 -3.20 11.74 16.59
C LYS A 44 -2.21 12.80 17.06
N GLN A 45 -2.76 14.00 17.23
CA GLN A 45 -2.19 15.16 17.89
C GLN A 45 -1.18 14.78 18.98
N LYS A 46 0.07 15.24 18.85
CA LYS A 46 0.85 15.63 20.03
C LYS A 46 0.58 17.11 20.23
N HIS A 47 -0.27 17.42 21.19
CA HIS A 47 -0.42 18.73 21.80
C HIS A 47 -0.02 18.59 23.27
#